data_AF-A0A9E5VHZ2-F1
#
_entry.id   AF-A0A9E5VHZ2-F1
#
_cell.length_a   1.000
_cell.length_b   1.000
_cell.length_c   1.000
_cell.angle_alpha   90.00
_cell.angle_beta   90.00
_cell.angle_gamma   90.00
#
_symmetry.space_group_name_H-M   'P 1'
#
loop_
_entity.id
_entity.type
_entity.pdbx_description
1 polymer ?
#
loop_
_entity_poly.entity_id
_entity_poly.type
_entity_poly.pdbx_seq_one_letter_code
_entity_poly.pdbx_strand_id
1 'polypeptide(L)'
;MTKSNKKRQSGDARRRGRNRRMNKSFSEWAGMPAIRTLIAMVLGLLMLITLQSSDSFLSPMQEIVILAVGLLVAIAILLGTRDYVLCALTYTFSLLIMVAFYLLTAYSNGRSLSFALSFERSFQIGLIWACGYIIMICFRLFSKGRWDTYKMRLSFKAGFHLSAAVFVPVYIVLLIMLFVSQRQVNMYESRSLNLIPFQGAFAIYWPELLGGNFRHGIFIQFFGNLLIFTPLGYFFSVYFSGVRRAIWIAFPIFLAGLIEFSQYALNTGKSDIDDFWMNVLGFYFGVGVVRLLGYIRYKVSSGKEKSILPK
;
A
#
# COMPACT_ATOMS: atom_id res chain seq x y z
N MET A 1 -36.56 -41.75 36.86
CA MET A 1 -35.58 -41.25 35.87
C MET A 1 -34.46 -40.52 36.60
N THR A 2 -33.33 -41.20 36.74
CA THR A 2 -32.35 -41.03 37.84
C THR A 2 -31.18 -40.12 37.48
N LYS A 3 -30.59 -39.47 38.50
CA LYS A 3 -29.39 -38.60 38.48
C LYS A 3 -28.20 -39.12 37.65
N SER A 4 -28.15 -40.44 37.37
CA SER A 4 -27.17 -41.11 36.51
C SER A 4 -27.18 -40.60 35.05
N ASN A 5 -28.36 -40.31 34.47
CA ASN A 5 -28.46 -39.86 33.08
C ASN A 5 -27.91 -38.44 32.86
N LYS A 6 -28.07 -37.54 33.85
CA LYS A 6 -27.51 -36.17 33.80
C LYS A 6 -25.97 -36.16 33.86
N LYS A 7 -25.35 -37.06 34.62
CA LYS A 7 -23.87 -37.19 34.71
C LYS A 7 -23.26 -37.77 33.43
N ARG A 8 -23.92 -38.75 32.79
CA ARG A 8 -23.48 -39.28 31.49
C ARG A 8 -23.58 -38.23 30.37
N GLN A 9 -24.67 -37.48 30.31
CA GLN A 9 -24.84 -36.40 29.31
C GLN A 9 -23.84 -35.24 29.53
N SER A 10 -23.52 -34.87 30.77
CA SER A 10 -22.54 -33.80 31.04
C SER A 10 -21.09 -34.25 30.77
N GLY A 11 -20.78 -35.53 31.01
CA GLY A 11 -19.50 -36.15 30.64
C GLY A 11 -19.28 -36.20 29.14
N ASP A 12 -20.32 -36.56 28.38
CA ASP A 12 -20.28 -36.59 26.91
C ASP A 12 -20.22 -35.19 26.29
N ALA A 13 -20.94 -34.21 26.86
CA ALA A 13 -20.85 -32.81 26.42
C ALA A 13 -19.45 -32.23 26.69
N ARG A 14 -18.83 -32.53 27.84
CA ARG A 14 -17.45 -32.13 28.16
C ARG A 14 -16.42 -32.83 27.27
N ARG A 15 -16.58 -34.13 27.00
CA ARG A 15 -15.71 -34.89 26.07
C ARG A 15 -15.83 -34.38 24.63
N ARG A 16 -17.04 -34.12 24.13
CA ARG A 16 -17.26 -33.53 22.80
C ARG A 16 -16.72 -32.09 22.71
N GLY A 17 -16.84 -31.28 23.75
CA GLY A 17 -16.24 -29.95 23.83
C GLY A 17 -14.71 -29.98 23.86
N ARG A 18 -14.11 -30.96 24.53
CA ARG A 18 -12.65 -31.16 24.60
C ARG A 18 -12.09 -31.69 23.27
N ASN A 19 -12.77 -32.65 22.63
CA ASN A 19 -12.41 -33.14 21.29
C ASN A 19 -12.60 -32.07 20.20
N ARG A 20 -13.64 -31.21 20.29
CA ARG A 20 -13.77 -30.04 19.39
C ARG A 20 -12.68 -29.00 19.58
N ARG A 21 -12.12 -28.84 20.79
CA ARG A 21 -10.95 -27.97 21.02
C ARG A 21 -9.65 -28.56 20.47
N MET A 22 -9.51 -29.89 20.51
CA MET A 22 -8.34 -30.61 20.00
C MET A 22 -8.30 -30.76 18.48
N ASN A 23 -9.45 -30.66 17.79
CA ASN A 23 -9.55 -30.96 16.35
C ASN A 23 -9.98 -29.74 15.51
N LYS A 24 -9.56 -28.54 15.93
CA LYS A 24 -9.74 -27.32 15.13
C LYS A 24 -8.71 -27.30 14.00
N SER A 25 -9.14 -27.02 12.78
CA SER A 25 -8.19 -26.84 11.67
C SER A 25 -7.31 -25.61 11.91
N PHE A 26 -6.13 -25.55 11.27
CA PHE A 26 -5.23 -24.41 11.36
C PHE A 26 -5.94 -23.07 11.09
N SER A 27 -6.88 -23.03 10.14
CA SER A 27 -7.68 -21.84 9.84
C SER A 27 -8.58 -21.40 11.00
N GLU A 28 -9.10 -22.33 11.80
CA GLU A 28 -9.93 -22.01 12.97
C GLU A 28 -9.10 -21.51 14.16
N TRP A 29 -7.85 -21.96 14.29
CA TRP A 29 -6.90 -21.42 15.27
C TRP A 29 -6.40 -20.03 14.87
N ALA A 30 -5.99 -19.86 13.61
CA ALA A 30 -5.53 -18.58 13.06
C ALA A 30 -6.62 -17.49 13.09
N GLY A 31 -7.90 -17.87 13.11
CA GLY A 31 -9.03 -16.93 13.20
C GLY A 31 -9.28 -16.35 14.60
N MET A 32 -8.61 -16.83 15.65
CA MET A 32 -8.75 -16.25 17.00
C MET A 32 -8.02 -14.89 17.05
N PRO A 33 -8.65 -13.80 17.54
CA PRO A 33 -8.08 -12.45 17.43
C PRO A 33 -6.65 -12.32 17.94
N ALA A 34 -6.34 -12.87 19.12
CA ALA A 34 -5.00 -12.79 19.70
C ALA A 34 -3.94 -13.57 18.89
N ILE A 35 -4.31 -14.77 18.43
CA ILE A 35 -3.41 -15.62 17.62
C ILE A 35 -3.17 -14.99 16.26
N ARG A 36 -4.22 -14.44 15.65
CA ARG A 36 -4.14 -13.69 14.40
C ARG A 36 -3.14 -12.54 14.51
N THR A 37 -3.24 -11.74 15.58
CA THR A 37 -2.32 -10.63 15.82
C THR A 37 -0.89 -11.12 16.01
N LEU A 38 -0.67 -12.18 16.78
CA LEU A 38 0.67 -12.74 17.00
C LEU A 38 1.30 -13.25 15.69
N ILE A 39 0.54 -13.99 14.88
CA ILE A 39 1.00 -14.43 13.55
C ILE A 39 1.33 -13.23 12.66
N ALA A 40 0.45 -12.21 12.63
CA ALA A 40 0.67 -11.00 11.85
C ALA A 40 1.94 -10.26 12.27
N MET A 41 2.22 -10.17 13.57
CA MET A 41 3.43 -9.53 14.09
C MET A 41 4.69 -10.29 13.67
N VAL A 42 4.69 -11.63 13.80
CA VAL A 42 5.84 -12.46 13.39
C VAL A 42 6.10 -12.35 11.88
N LEU A 43 5.05 -12.47 11.07
CA LEU A 43 5.17 -12.33 9.61
C LEU A 43 5.52 -10.90 9.19
N GLY A 44 5.06 -9.89 9.92
CA GLY A 44 5.43 -8.51 9.66
C GLY A 44 6.89 -8.20 10.02
N LEU A 45 7.44 -8.83 11.07
CA LEU A 45 8.88 -8.79 11.36
C LEU A 45 9.69 -9.48 10.26
N LEU A 46 9.21 -10.60 9.71
CA LEU A 46 9.83 -11.25 8.56
C LEU A 46 9.93 -10.30 7.36
N MET A 47 8.93 -9.45 7.12
CA MET A 47 9.00 -8.45 6.06
C MET A 47 10.10 -7.41 6.33
N LEU A 48 10.30 -6.98 7.58
CA LEU A 48 11.41 -6.08 7.94
C LEU A 48 12.77 -6.74 7.67
N ILE A 49 12.93 -8.01 8.07
CA ILE A 49 14.15 -8.78 7.79
C ILE A 49 14.37 -8.91 6.28
N THR A 50 13.29 -9.11 5.51
CA THR A 50 13.35 -9.18 4.04
C THR A 50 13.89 -7.88 3.47
N LEU A 51 13.38 -6.73 3.94
CA LEU A 51 13.84 -5.41 3.50
C LEU A 51 15.32 -5.20 3.85
N GLN A 52 15.74 -5.51 5.08
CA GLN A 52 17.15 -5.38 5.48
C GLN A 52 18.07 -6.31 4.67
N SER A 53 17.65 -7.55 4.45
CA SER A 53 18.42 -8.52 3.65
C SER A 53 18.55 -8.07 2.19
N SER A 54 17.53 -7.36 1.70
CA SER A 54 17.51 -6.85 0.33
C SER A 54 18.58 -5.77 0.05
N ASP A 55 19.11 -5.11 1.09
CA ASP A 55 20.15 -4.08 0.97
C ASP A 55 21.48 -4.61 0.43
N SER A 56 21.65 -5.93 0.41
CA SER A 56 22.80 -6.58 -0.22
C SER A 56 22.75 -6.61 -1.75
N PHE A 57 21.60 -6.26 -2.34
CA PHE A 57 21.39 -6.25 -3.79
C PHE A 57 21.32 -4.82 -4.33
N LEU A 58 21.76 -4.63 -5.57
CA LEU A 58 21.53 -3.40 -6.32
C LEU A 58 20.14 -3.40 -6.93
N SER A 59 19.54 -2.22 -7.09
CA SER A 59 18.33 -2.04 -7.88
C SER A 59 18.57 -2.45 -9.35
N PRO A 60 17.66 -3.18 -10.02
CA PRO A 60 16.29 -3.54 -9.61
C PRO A 60 16.15 -4.87 -8.86
N MET A 61 17.24 -5.61 -8.63
CA MET A 61 17.17 -6.93 -7.99
C MET A 61 16.66 -6.84 -6.56
N GLN A 62 17.01 -5.76 -5.86
CA GLN A 62 16.47 -5.44 -4.55
C GLN A 62 14.92 -5.42 -4.54
N GLU A 63 14.31 -4.63 -5.43
CA GLU A 63 12.86 -4.51 -5.55
C GLU A 63 12.19 -5.83 -5.97
N ILE A 64 12.85 -6.59 -6.85
CA ILE A 64 12.36 -7.90 -7.29
C ILE A 64 12.29 -8.89 -6.12
N VAL A 65 13.33 -8.96 -5.28
CA VAL A 65 13.33 -9.83 -4.10
C VAL A 65 12.24 -9.43 -3.11
N ILE A 66 12.11 -8.13 -2.86
CA ILE A 66 11.06 -7.57 -1.99
C ILE A 66 9.67 -7.99 -2.49
N LEU A 67 9.39 -7.79 -3.79
CA LEU A 67 8.13 -8.17 -4.41
C LEU A 67 7.88 -9.67 -4.37
N ALA A 68 8.89 -10.49 -4.68
CA ALA A 68 8.75 -11.93 -4.72
C ALA A 68 8.36 -12.49 -3.34
N VAL A 69 9.13 -12.15 -2.30
CA VAL A 69 8.86 -12.60 -0.92
C VAL A 69 7.56 -12.01 -0.40
N GLY A 70 7.34 -10.72 -0.63
CA GLY A 70 6.12 -10.01 -0.24
C GLY A 70 4.87 -10.64 -0.84
N LEU A 71 4.83 -10.92 -2.14
CA LEU A 71 3.66 -11.54 -2.77
C LEU A 71 3.47 -12.99 -2.33
N LEU A 72 4.55 -13.76 -2.20
CA LEU A 72 4.48 -15.16 -1.75
C LEU A 72 3.87 -15.30 -0.36
N VAL A 73 4.29 -14.45 0.60
CA VAL A 73 3.73 -14.46 1.96
C VAL A 73 2.25 -14.08 1.95
N ALA A 74 1.86 -13.04 1.20
CA ALA A 74 0.45 -12.64 1.09
C ALA A 74 -0.43 -13.76 0.51
N ILE A 75 0.04 -14.42 -0.55
CA ILE A 75 -0.64 -15.55 -1.18
C ILE A 75 -0.75 -16.73 -0.19
N ALA A 76 0.33 -17.07 0.50
CA ALA A 76 0.36 -18.15 1.48
C ALA A 76 -0.64 -17.90 2.63
N ILE A 77 -0.71 -16.67 3.15
CA ILE A 77 -1.70 -16.28 4.17
C ILE A 77 -3.12 -16.51 3.66
N LEU A 78 -3.47 -15.98 2.49
CA LEU A 78 -4.84 -16.08 1.97
C LEU A 78 -5.24 -17.50 1.61
N LEU A 79 -4.34 -18.30 1.01
CA LEU A 79 -4.60 -19.70 0.68
C LEU A 79 -4.74 -20.58 1.93
N GLY A 80 -3.87 -20.38 2.93
CA GLY A 80 -3.83 -21.19 4.15
C GLY A 80 -4.94 -20.86 5.16
N THR A 81 -5.31 -19.57 5.29
CA THR A 81 -6.23 -19.12 6.35
C THR A 81 -7.57 -18.63 5.85
N ARG A 82 -7.64 -18.18 4.58
CA ARG A 82 -8.81 -17.48 4.02
C ARG A 82 -9.23 -16.25 4.84
N ASP A 83 -8.29 -15.58 5.49
CA ASP A 83 -8.57 -14.37 6.26
C ASP A 83 -7.84 -13.15 5.68
N TYR A 84 -8.60 -12.24 5.07
CA TYR A 84 -8.10 -10.96 4.57
C TYR A 84 -7.63 -10.04 5.69
N VAL A 85 -8.18 -10.17 6.90
CA VAL A 85 -7.77 -9.34 8.04
C VAL A 85 -6.38 -9.74 8.52
N LEU A 86 -6.05 -11.04 8.52
CA LEU A 86 -4.70 -11.51 8.86
C LEU A 86 -3.66 -10.97 7.87
N CYS A 87 -3.99 -11.03 6.57
CA CYS A 87 -3.15 -10.44 5.53
C CYS A 87 -2.97 -8.93 5.77
N ALA A 88 -4.06 -8.18 5.93
CA ALA A 88 -4.01 -6.75 6.20
C ALA A 88 -3.15 -6.42 7.43
N LEU A 89 -3.40 -7.09 8.57
CA LEU A 89 -2.65 -6.89 9.81
C LEU A 89 -1.14 -7.10 9.61
N THR A 90 -0.76 -8.15 8.88
CA THR A 90 0.65 -8.48 8.62
C THR A 90 1.35 -7.33 7.90
N TYR A 91 0.76 -6.82 6.81
CA TYR A 91 1.37 -5.77 6.01
C TYR A 91 1.26 -4.39 6.66
N THR A 92 0.20 -4.09 7.41
CA THR A 92 0.13 -2.84 8.18
C THR A 92 1.12 -2.83 9.34
N PHE A 93 1.29 -3.95 10.03
CA PHE A 93 2.29 -4.07 11.08
C PHE A 93 3.69 -3.96 10.50
N SER A 94 3.96 -4.60 9.35
CA SER A 94 5.24 -4.46 8.65
C SER A 94 5.58 -3.02 8.30
N LEU A 95 4.60 -2.26 7.80
CA LEU A 95 4.78 -0.85 7.46
C LEU A 95 5.13 -0.02 8.72
N LEU A 96 4.39 -0.21 9.82
CA LEU A 96 4.63 0.53 11.06
C LEU A 96 5.99 0.19 11.68
N ILE A 97 6.36 -1.10 11.74
CA ILE A 97 7.63 -1.51 12.34
C ILE A 97 8.82 -1.07 11.50
N MET A 98 8.72 -1.08 10.16
CA MET A 98 9.77 -0.56 9.28
C MET A 98 9.97 0.94 9.47
N VAL A 99 8.88 1.72 9.43
CA VAL A 99 8.95 3.16 9.68
C VAL A 99 9.57 3.42 11.05
N ALA A 100 9.09 2.76 12.11
CA ALA A 100 9.65 2.91 13.45
C ALA A 100 11.14 2.52 13.52
N PHE A 101 11.54 1.41 12.90
CA PHE A 101 12.91 0.92 12.88
C PHE A 101 13.88 1.94 12.26
N TYR A 102 13.54 2.50 11.09
CA TYR A 102 14.41 3.46 10.41
C TYR A 102 14.44 4.81 11.14
N LEU A 103 13.32 5.26 11.71
CA LEU A 103 13.28 6.47 12.54
C LEU A 103 14.18 6.34 13.78
N LEU A 104 14.08 5.22 14.50
CA LEU A 104 14.90 4.95 15.68
C LEU A 104 16.39 4.84 15.33
N THR A 105 16.71 4.20 14.21
CA THR A 105 18.09 4.06 13.72
C THR A 105 18.69 5.40 13.29
N ALA A 106 17.90 6.28 12.67
CA ALA A 106 18.35 7.61 12.34
C ALA A 106 18.60 8.44 13.60
N TYR A 107 17.66 8.39 14.56
CA TYR A 107 17.80 9.07 15.85
C TYR A 107 19.04 8.61 16.62
N SER A 108 19.27 7.28 16.73
CA SER A 108 20.43 6.74 17.44
C SER A 108 21.76 7.12 16.80
N ASN A 109 21.77 7.31 15.48
CA ASN A 109 22.97 7.69 14.72
C ASN A 109 23.12 9.21 14.56
N GLY A 110 22.29 10.03 15.21
CA GLY A 110 22.29 11.49 15.09
C GLY A 110 21.97 11.98 13.68
N ARG A 111 21.31 11.17 12.85
CA ARG A 111 20.94 11.51 11.47
C ARG A 111 19.56 12.17 11.42
N SER A 112 19.36 12.99 10.41
CA SER A 112 18.09 13.68 10.20
C SER A 112 16.96 12.72 9.80
N LEU A 113 15.73 13.16 10.03
CA LEU A 113 14.52 12.45 9.62
C LEU A 113 14.47 12.17 8.11
N SER A 114 14.95 13.13 7.32
CA SER A 114 15.06 13.02 5.86
C SER A 114 16.01 11.90 5.42
N PHE A 115 17.05 11.62 6.21
CA PHE A 115 17.92 10.47 5.97
C PHE A 115 17.23 9.14 6.32
N ALA A 116 16.42 9.13 7.37
CA ALA A 116 15.69 7.94 7.83
C ALA A 116 14.70 7.42 6.78
N LEU A 117 13.94 8.34 6.18
CA LEU A 117 12.88 8.05 5.21
C LEU A 117 13.20 8.73 3.88
N SER A 118 14.34 8.37 3.28
CA SER A 118 14.65 8.79 1.91
C SER A 118 13.56 8.30 0.94
N PHE A 119 13.50 8.92 -0.25
CA PHE A 119 12.53 8.52 -1.27
C PHE A 119 12.59 7.02 -1.57
N GLU A 120 13.79 6.49 -1.82
CA GLU A 120 14.02 5.06 -2.14
C GLU A 120 13.54 4.15 -1.02
N ARG A 121 13.91 4.45 0.23
CA ARG A 121 13.47 3.67 1.41
C ARG A 121 11.97 3.70 1.56
N SER A 122 11.36 4.87 1.44
CA SER A 122 9.92 5.03 1.54
C SER A 122 9.19 4.28 0.43
N PHE A 123 9.74 4.28 -0.79
CA PHE A 123 9.23 3.51 -1.91
C PHE A 123 9.27 2.00 -1.62
N GLN A 124 10.39 1.48 -1.13
CA GLN A 124 10.55 0.05 -0.79
C GLN A 124 9.60 -0.40 0.34
N ILE A 125 9.45 0.41 1.40
CA ILE A 125 8.47 0.15 2.47
C ILE A 125 7.05 0.14 1.90
N GLY A 126 6.73 1.12 1.04
CA GLY A 126 5.46 1.18 0.33
C GLY A 126 5.22 -0.03 -0.57
N LEU A 127 6.25 -0.54 -1.24
CA LEU A 127 6.20 -1.71 -2.12
C LEU A 127 5.84 -3.00 -1.35
N ILE A 128 6.43 -3.20 -0.16
CA ILE A 128 6.08 -4.33 0.71
C ILE A 128 4.61 -4.25 1.10
N TRP A 129 4.17 -3.10 1.63
CA TRP A 129 2.77 -2.93 1.99
C TRP A 129 1.83 -3.16 0.80
N ALA A 130 2.20 -2.66 -0.39
CA ALA A 130 1.44 -2.82 -1.61
C ALA A 130 1.28 -4.29 -2.01
N CYS A 131 2.26 -5.17 -1.74
CA CYS A 131 2.13 -6.61 -2.03
C CYS A 131 0.90 -7.22 -1.35
N GLY A 132 0.75 -7.02 -0.03
CA GLY A 132 -0.40 -7.52 0.70
C GLY A 132 -1.71 -6.91 0.21
N TYR A 133 -1.71 -5.60 0.02
CA TYR A 133 -2.88 -4.86 -0.45
C TYR A 133 -3.36 -5.33 -1.83
N ILE A 134 -2.44 -5.46 -2.80
CA ILE A 134 -2.72 -5.92 -4.16
C ILE A 134 -3.23 -7.35 -4.13
N ILE A 135 -2.60 -8.25 -3.37
CA ILE A 135 -3.04 -9.65 -3.28
C ILE A 135 -4.44 -9.77 -2.69
N MET A 136 -4.78 -8.99 -1.66
CA MET A 136 -6.16 -8.94 -1.14
C MET A 136 -7.15 -8.48 -2.21
N ILE A 137 -6.83 -7.44 -2.97
CA ILE A 137 -7.67 -6.95 -4.08
C ILE A 137 -7.81 -8.04 -5.15
N CYS A 138 -6.71 -8.64 -5.61
CA CYS A 138 -6.71 -9.67 -6.65
C CYS A 138 -7.56 -10.89 -6.26
N PHE A 139 -7.36 -11.42 -5.05
CA PHE A 139 -8.16 -12.55 -4.56
C PHE A 139 -9.65 -12.20 -4.51
N ARG A 140 -9.98 -11.01 -4.04
CA ARG A 140 -11.37 -10.54 -3.99
C ARG A 140 -11.95 -10.30 -5.38
N LEU A 141 -11.16 -9.80 -6.31
CA LEU A 141 -11.55 -9.48 -7.68
C LEU A 141 -12.04 -10.74 -8.40
N PHE A 142 -11.27 -11.82 -8.29
CA PHE A 142 -11.55 -13.09 -8.95
C PHE A 142 -12.31 -14.09 -8.07
N SER A 143 -12.76 -13.70 -6.87
CA SER A 143 -13.44 -14.63 -5.96
C SER A 143 -14.79 -15.09 -6.52
N LYS A 144 -15.01 -16.40 -6.50
CA LYS A 144 -16.27 -17.09 -6.85
C LYS A 144 -16.57 -18.22 -5.86
N GLY A 145 -17.84 -18.60 -5.76
CA GLY A 145 -18.30 -19.74 -4.94
C GLY A 145 -17.83 -19.63 -3.48
N ARG A 146 -17.04 -20.61 -3.02
CA ARG A 146 -16.53 -20.67 -1.64
C ARG A 146 -15.67 -19.48 -1.19
N TRP A 147 -15.09 -18.74 -2.14
CA TRP A 147 -14.27 -17.56 -1.87
C TRP A 147 -15.07 -16.25 -1.82
N ASP A 148 -16.38 -16.30 -2.10
CA ASP A 148 -17.26 -15.14 -2.16
C ASP A 148 -18.46 -15.26 -1.20
N THR A 149 -18.21 -15.83 -0.01
CA THR A 149 -19.21 -15.92 1.06
C THR A 149 -19.34 -14.60 1.82
N TYR A 150 -20.45 -14.41 2.54
CA TYR A 150 -20.67 -13.24 3.40
C TYR A 150 -19.49 -12.98 4.36
N LYS A 151 -18.96 -14.03 5.00
CA LYS A 151 -17.81 -13.94 5.91
C LYS A 151 -16.55 -13.44 5.21
N MET A 152 -16.28 -13.92 3.99
CA MET A 152 -15.12 -13.49 3.19
C MET A 152 -15.23 -12.03 2.77
N ARG A 153 -16.42 -11.57 2.37
CA ARG A 153 -16.67 -10.17 2.02
C ARG A 153 -16.50 -9.25 3.22
N LEU A 154 -16.97 -9.68 4.40
CA LEU A 154 -16.80 -8.92 5.63
C LEU A 154 -15.33 -8.86 6.07
N SER A 155 -14.61 -9.98 6.00
CA SER A 155 -13.15 -10.02 6.26
C SER A 155 -12.39 -9.10 5.29
N PHE A 156 -12.72 -9.14 3.98
CA PHE A 156 -12.14 -8.23 3.00
C PHE A 156 -12.43 -6.76 3.32
N LYS A 157 -13.70 -6.41 3.63
CA LYS A 157 -14.07 -5.04 4.00
C LYS A 157 -13.28 -4.55 5.22
N ALA A 158 -13.19 -5.37 6.26
CA ALA A 158 -12.43 -5.05 7.47
C ALA A 158 -10.92 -4.89 7.17
N GLY A 159 -10.33 -5.83 6.44
CA GLY A 159 -8.92 -5.77 6.06
C GLY A 159 -8.60 -4.57 5.17
N PHE A 160 -9.49 -4.24 4.23
CA PHE A 160 -9.38 -3.07 3.36
C PHE A 160 -9.32 -1.77 4.17
N HIS A 161 -10.32 -1.54 5.04
CA HIS A 161 -10.37 -0.32 5.83
C HIS A 161 -9.23 -0.25 6.85
N LEU A 162 -8.84 -1.37 7.46
CA LEU A 162 -7.67 -1.43 8.32
C LEU A 162 -6.40 -1.01 7.57
N SER A 163 -6.17 -1.60 6.39
CA SER A 163 -4.99 -1.31 5.60
C SER A 163 -4.94 0.15 5.15
N ALA A 164 -6.06 0.69 4.69
CA ALA A 164 -6.19 2.08 4.30
C ALA A 164 -6.05 3.06 5.48
N ALA A 165 -6.64 2.75 6.64
CA ALA A 165 -6.59 3.61 7.82
C ALA A 165 -5.17 3.76 8.39
N VAL A 166 -4.30 2.77 8.17
CA VAL A 166 -2.88 2.84 8.56
C VAL A 166 -2.04 3.48 7.44
N PHE A 167 -2.24 3.04 6.20
CA PHE A 167 -1.42 3.51 5.07
C PHE A 167 -1.64 4.99 4.77
N VAL A 168 -2.90 5.45 4.71
CA VAL A 168 -3.21 6.83 4.28
C VAL A 168 -2.52 7.87 5.17
N PRO A 169 -2.60 7.83 6.51
CA PRO A 169 -1.88 8.79 7.36
C PRO A 169 -0.37 8.75 7.17
N VAL A 170 0.24 7.55 7.13
CA VAL A 170 1.69 7.41 6.90
C VAL A 170 2.10 7.98 5.55
N TYR A 171 1.30 7.71 4.52
CA TYR A 171 1.50 8.20 3.17
C TYR A 171 1.33 9.73 3.07
N ILE A 172 0.36 10.34 3.75
CA ILE A 172 0.22 11.81 3.82
C ILE A 172 1.43 12.43 4.52
N VAL A 173 1.90 11.84 5.63
CA VAL A 173 3.12 12.30 6.31
C VAL A 173 4.32 12.20 5.38
N LEU A 174 4.44 11.09 4.63
CA LEU A 174 5.51 10.92 3.64
C LEU A 174 5.45 11.99 2.54
N LEU A 175 4.26 12.28 2.00
CA LEU A 175 4.10 13.35 1.00
C LEU A 175 4.57 14.70 1.56
N ILE A 176 4.16 15.05 2.79
CA ILE A 176 4.60 16.29 3.43
C ILE A 176 6.13 16.29 3.60
N MET A 177 6.73 15.18 4.04
CA MET A 177 8.18 15.09 4.15
C MET A 177 8.88 15.30 2.81
N LEU A 178 8.44 14.62 1.74
CA LEU A 178 9.06 14.68 0.43
C LEU A 178 8.90 16.06 -0.23
N PHE A 179 7.71 16.65 -0.16
CA PHE A 179 7.38 17.90 -0.85
C PHE A 179 7.64 19.17 -0.02
N VAL A 180 7.84 19.05 1.29
CA VAL A 180 8.08 20.20 2.19
C VAL A 180 9.40 20.08 2.95
N SER A 181 9.68 18.95 3.61
CA SER A 181 10.81 18.84 4.55
C SER A 181 12.14 18.44 3.91
N GLN A 182 12.13 17.65 2.84
CA GLN A 182 13.36 17.19 2.16
C GLN A 182 13.90 18.18 1.12
N ARG A 183 13.08 19.18 0.79
CA ARG A 183 13.38 20.22 -0.19
C ARG A 183 14.22 21.33 0.47
N GLN A 184 15.48 21.44 0.06
CA GLN A 184 16.40 22.47 0.55
C GLN A 184 16.07 23.81 -0.09
N VAL A 185 15.93 24.86 0.71
CA VAL A 185 15.64 26.22 0.25
C VAL A 185 16.95 26.92 -0.12
N ASN A 186 17.16 27.20 -1.40
CA ASN A 186 18.37 27.88 -1.87
C ASN A 186 18.05 29.31 -2.34
N MET A 187 18.10 30.30 -1.46
CA MET A 187 17.78 31.70 -1.85
C MET A 187 18.87 32.39 -2.70
N TYR A 188 20.04 31.77 -2.84
CA TYR A 188 21.21 32.38 -3.48
C TYR A 188 21.45 31.93 -4.93
N GLU A 189 20.84 30.82 -5.37
CA GLU A 189 20.96 30.31 -6.74
C GLU A 189 19.87 30.89 -7.64
N SER A 190 20.13 30.92 -8.96
CA SER A 190 19.13 31.34 -9.94
C SER A 190 17.93 30.39 -9.93
N ARG A 191 16.73 30.97 -9.94
CA ARG A 191 15.49 30.19 -10.04
C ARG A 191 15.41 29.54 -11.41
N SER A 192 15.02 28.27 -11.44
CA SER A 192 14.78 27.55 -12.68
C SER A 192 13.30 27.24 -12.83
N LEU A 193 12.76 27.64 -13.98
CA LEU A 193 11.36 27.49 -14.33
C LEU A 193 11.29 27.00 -15.78
N ASN A 194 10.86 25.76 -15.96
CA ASN A 194 10.52 25.24 -17.27
C ASN A 194 8.99 25.24 -17.44
N LEU A 195 8.50 26.08 -18.36
CA LEU A 195 7.09 26.11 -18.74
C LEU A 195 6.83 25.50 -20.12
N ILE A 196 7.89 25.06 -20.82
CA ILE A 196 7.76 24.48 -22.15
C ILE A 196 7.60 22.97 -21.99
N PRO A 197 6.44 22.39 -22.38
CA PRO A 197 6.23 20.95 -22.26
C PRO A 197 7.28 20.16 -23.02
N PHE A 198 7.65 19.01 -22.47
CA PHE A 198 8.61 18.06 -23.02
C PHE A 198 10.07 18.52 -23.08
N GLN A 199 10.40 19.71 -22.58
CA GLN A 199 11.78 20.22 -22.53
C GLN A 199 12.46 20.00 -21.18
N GLY A 200 11.74 19.44 -20.21
CA GLY A 200 12.24 19.18 -18.87
C GLY A 200 12.52 17.70 -18.66
N ALA A 201 11.82 17.09 -17.70
CA ALA A 201 11.95 15.67 -17.37
C ALA A 201 11.83 14.76 -18.60
N PHE A 202 10.94 15.05 -19.55
CA PHE A 202 10.80 14.23 -20.76
C PHE A 202 12.02 14.31 -21.67
N ALA A 203 12.59 15.49 -21.93
CA ALA A 203 13.76 15.62 -22.79
C ALA A 203 14.98 14.88 -22.22
N ILE A 204 15.11 14.86 -20.89
CA ILE A 204 16.26 14.27 -20.19
C ILE A 204 16.10 12.76 -20.08
N TYR A 205 14.97 12.28 -19.55
CA TYR A 205 14.84 10.89 -19.13
C TYR A 205 14.20 9.97 -20.18
N TRP A 206 13.33 10.49 -21.05
CA TRP A 206 12.63 9.67 -22.04
C TRP A 206 13.56 8.98 -23.05
N PRO A 207 14.58 9.65 -23.62
CA PRO A 207 15.52 8.99 -24.53
C PRO A 207 16.32 7.88 -23.86
N GLU A 208 16.71 8.07 -22.59
CA GLU A 208 17.46 7.05 -21.83
C GLU A 208 16.60 5.82 -21.54
N LEU A 209 15.32 6.02 -21.22
CA LEU A 209 14.35 4.93 -21.05
C LEU A 209 14.14 4.13 -22.34
N LEU A 210 14.00 4.82 -23.49
CA LEU A 210 13.87 4.15 -24.79
C LEU A 210 15.14 3.41 -25.20
N GLY A 211 16.31 3.92 -24.81
CA GLY A 211 17.61 3.27 -24.99
C GLY A 211 17.86 2.08 -24.05
N GLY A 212 16.91 1.74 -23.16
CA GLY A 212 17.06 0.65 -22.19
C GLY A 212 18.06 0.95 -21.07
N ASN A 213 18.45 2.22 -20.88
CA ASN A 213 19.38 2.62 -19.85
C ASN A 213 18.62 2.97 -18.56
N PHE A 214 18.47 1.98 -17.67
CA PHE A 214 17.80 2.14 -16.37
C PHE A 214 18.79 2.46 -15.22
N ARG A 215 20.00 2.94 -15.53
CA ARG A 215 21.00 3.25 -14.49
C ARG A 215 20.56 4.42 -13.61
N HIS A 216 21.13 4.55 -12.41
CA HIS A 216 20.90 5.67 -11.49
C HIS A 216 19.42 5.95 -11.13
N GLY A 217 18.53 4.96 -11.25
CA GLY A 217 17.12 5.14 -10.87
C GLY A 217 16.34 6.06 -11.81
N ILE A 218 16.75 6.22 -13.08
CA ILE A 218 16.07 7.05 -14.10
C ILE A 218 14.57 6.77 -14.15
N PHE A 219 14.16 5.50 -14.04
CA PHE A 219 12.74 5.12 -14.00
C PHE A 219 11.99 5.81 -12.86
N ILE A 220 12.58 5.83 -11.67
CA ILE A 220 12.00 6.43 -10.48
C ILE A 220 12.03 7.96 -10.60
N GLN A 221 13.11 8.53 -11.14
CA GLN A 221 13.20 9.98 -11.37
C GLN A 221 12.13 10.46 -12.35
N PHE A 222 11.88 9.68 -13.40
CA PHE A 222 10.85 10.00 -14.38
C PHE A 222 9.46 9.71 -13.81
N PHE A 223 9.11 8.46 -13.50
CA PHE A 223 7.75 8.09 -13.09
C PHE A 223 7.41 8.41 -11.63
N GLY A 224 8.35 8.90 -10.83
CA GLY A 224 8.19 9.08 -9.38
C GLY A 224 7.00 9.96 -9.02
N ASN A 225 6.84 11.09 -9.70
CA ASN A 225 5.71 12.02 -9.51
C ASN A 225 4.36 11.38 -9.88
N LEU A 226 4.32 10.64 -10.99
CA LEU A 226 3.12 9.89 -11.39
C LEU A 226 2.77 8.79 -10.38
N LEU A 227 3.75 8.00 -9.97
CA LEU A 227 3.56 6.88 -9.04
C LEU A 227 3.18 7.37 -7.65
N ILE A 228 3.79 8.46 -7.17
CA ILE A 228 3.50 8.98 -5.85
C ILE A 228 2.10 9.58 -5.79
N PHE A 229 1.55 10.15 -6.87
CA PHE A 229 0.17 10.68 -6.90
C PHE A 229 -0.91 9.61 -7.15
N THR A 230 -0.54 8.43 -7.64
CA THR A 230 -1.49 7.35 -7.94
C THR A 230 -2.27 6.88 -6.71
N PRO A 231 -1.65 6.58 -5.55
CA PRO A 231 -2.38 6.23 -4.33
C PRO A 231 -3.33 7.32 -3.86
N LEU A 232 -2.96 8.61 -4.01
CA LEU A 232 -3.81 9.73 -3.65
C LEU A 232 -5.11 9.71 -4.46
N GLY A 233 -5.03 9.59 -5.78
CA GLY A 233 -6.20 9.52 -6.65
C GLY A 233 -7.06 8.27 -6.42
N TYR A 234 -6.40 7.14 -6.17
CA TYR A 234 -7.07 5.89 -5.83
C TYR A 234 -7.91 6.04 -4.55
N PHE A 235 -7.31 6.44 -3.43
CA PHE A 235 -8.02 6.57 -2.16
C PHE A 235 -9.04 7.71 -2.16
N PHE A 236 -8.75 8.81 -2.87
CA PHE A 236 -9.70 9.88 -3.06
C PHE A 236 -10.97 9.35 -3.78
N SER A 237 -10.82 8.46 -4.78
CA SER A 237 -11.97 7.84 -5.47
C SER A 237 -12.76 6.85 -4.65
N VAL A 238 -12.12 6.19 -3.69
CA VAL A 238 -12.80 5.28 -2.78
C VAL A 238 -13.65 6.07 -1.78
N TYR A 239 -13.03 7.00 -1.06
CA TYR A 239 -13.63 7.64 0.10
C TYR A 239 -14.45 8.89 -0.23
N PHE A 240 -14.13 9.59 -1.32
CA PHE A 240 -14.78 10.86 -1.71
C PHE A 240 -15.65 10.74 -2.97
N SER A 241 -16.23 9.56 -3.20
CA SER A 241 -17.07 9.30 -4.37
C SER A 241 -18.33 10.19 -4.49
N GLY A 242 -18.79 10.80 -3.39
CA GLY A 242 -19.93 11.72 -3.36
C GLY A 242 -19.59 13.19 -3.65
N VAL A 243 -18.32 13.53 -3.86
CA VAL A 243 -17.86 14.90 -4.10
C VAL A 243 -18.25 15.39 -5.49
N ARG A 244 -18.54 16.70 -5.64
CA ARG A 244 -18.94 17.34 -6.90
C ARG A 244 -17.88 17.13 -7.99
N ARG A 245 -18.33 16.92 -9.24
CA ARG A 245 -17.43 16.72 -10.41
C ARG A 245 -16.43 17.86 -10.62
N ALA A 246 -16.80 19.10 -10.28
CA ALA A 246 -15.88 20.23 -10.36
C ALA A 246 -14.67 20.08 -9.43
N ILE A 247 -14.87 19.59 -8.20
CA ILE A 247 -13.79 19.36 -7.23
C ILE A 247 -12.90 18.21 -7.71
N TRP A 248 -13.50 17.17 -8.29
CA TRP A 248 -12.77 16.07 -8.92
C TRP A 248 -11.78 16.52 -10.00
N ILE A 249 -12.17 17.55 -10.77
CA ILE A 249 -11.33 18.10 -11.84
C ILE A 249 -10.30 19.08 -11.28
N ALA A 250 -10.74 19.97 -10.39
CA ALA A 250 -9.93 21.07 -9.90
C ALA A 250 -8.89 20.64 -8.85
N PHE A 251 -9.20 19.66 -7.99
CA PHE A 251 -8.32 19.25 -6.89
C PHE A 251 -6.90 18.84 -7.32
N PRO A 252 -6.70 17.90 -8.28
CA PRO A 252 -5.35 17.51 -8.68
C PRO A 252 -4.59 18.66 -9.36
N ILE A 253 -5.29 19.49 -10.15
CA ILE A 253 -4.72 20.67 -10.83
C ILE A 253 -4.24 21.68 -9.78
N PHE A 254 -5.08 21.99 -8.80
CA PHE A 254 -4.75 22.91 -7.72
C PHE A 254 -3.59 22.40 -6.87
N LEU A 255 -3.61 21.11 -6.52
CA LEU A 255 -2.57 20.50 -5.70
C LEU A 255 -1.21 20.46 -6.41
N ALA A 256 -1.18 20.01 -7.68
CA ALA A 256 0.03 20.01 -8.49
C ALA A 256 0.56 21.44 -8.70
N GLY A 257 -0.33 22.40 -8.96
CA GLY A 257 0.02 23.80 -9.11
C GLY A 257 0.60 24.41 -7.84
N LEU A 258 0.04 24.07 -6.67
CA LEU A 258 0.56 24.51 -5.38
C LEU A 258 1.97 23.97 -5.12
N ILE A 259 2.22 22.71 -5.48
CA ILE A 259 3.53 22.06 -5.33
C ILE A 259 4.57 22.75 -6.22
N GLU A 260 4.30 22.91 -7.52
CA GLU A 260 5.22 23.59 -8.43
C GLU A 260 5.43 25.06 -8.07
N PHE A 261 4.34 25.76 -7.71
CA PHE A 261 4.43 27.13 -7.23
C PHE A 261 5.31 27.24 -5.99
N SER A 262 5.16 26.32 -5.02
CA SER A 262 6.03 26.28 -3.84
C SER A 262 7.49 26.02 -4.19
N GLN A 263 7.78 25.18 -5.20
CA GLN A 263 9.14 24.93 -5.68
C GLN A 263 9.79 26.18 -6.22
N TYR A 264 9.06 26.88 -7.10
CA TYR A 264 9.54 28.11 -7.69
C TYR A 264 9.67 29.24 -6.66
N ALA A 265 8.66 29.42 -5.80
CA ALA A 265 8.63 30.50 -4.81
C ALA A 265 9.72 30.35 -3.73
N LEU A 266 9.96 29.13 -3.26
CA LEU A 266 10.94 28.82 -2.23
C LEU A 266 12.32 28.42 -2.80
N ASN A 267 12.47 28.41 -4.12
CA ASN A 267 13.66 27.95 -4.84
C ASN A 267 14.20 26.62 -4.30
N THR A 268 13.31 25.63 -4.20
CA THR A 268 13.62 24.32 -3.63
C THR A 268 13.96 23.24 -4.66
N GLY A 269 14.17 23.64 -5.90
CA GLY A 269 14.50 22.77 -7.03
C GLY A 269 14.12 23.40 -8.36
N LYS A 270 14.08 22.58 -9.40
CA LYS A 270 13.59 22.97 -10.73
C LYS A 270 12.07 22.86 -10.74
N SER A 271 11.37 23.96 -11.02
CA SER A 271 9.94 23.87 -11.30
C SER A 271 9.75 23.53 -12.77
N ASP A 272 8.98 22.48 -13.03
CA ASP A 272 8.84 21.89 -14.36
C ASP A 272 7.37 21.60 -14.66
N ILE A 273 6.88 22.12 -15.79
CA ILE A 273 5.52 21.87 -16.25
C ILE A 273 5.27 20.38 -16.53
N ASP A 274 6.31 19.62 -16.86
CA ASP A 274 6.20 18.18 -17.07
C ASP A 274 5.82 17.49 -15.73
N ASP A 275 6.45 17.88 -14.61
CA ASP A 275 6.15 17.33 -13.27
C ASP A 275 4.74 17.68 -12.80
N PHE A 276 4.27 18.88 -13.09
CA PHE A 276 2.88 19.27 -12.87
C PHE A 276 1.91 18.28 -13.54
N TRP A 277 2.12 18.01 -14.83
CA TRP A 277 1.26 17.10 -15.58
C TRP A 277 1.40 15.66 -15.09
N MET A 278 2.58 15.22 -14.70
CA MET A 278 2.79 13.89 -14.13
C MET A 278 2.03 13.68 -12.83
N ASN A 279 1.98 14.68 -11.95
CA ASN A 279 1.19 14.65 -10.72
C ASN A 279 -0.31 14.56 -11.01
N VAL A 280 -0.80 15.39 -11.95
CA VAL A 280 -2.21 15.39 -12.38
C VAL A 280 -2.59 14.04 -13.00
N LEU A 281 -1.76 13.52 -13.91
CA LEU A 281 -1.96 12.23 -14.57
C LEU A 281 -1.90 11.07 -13.56
N GLY A 282 -0.96 11.11 -12.62
CA GLY A 282 -0.85 10.12 -11.54
C GLY A 282 -2.13 10.04 -10.72
N PHE A 283 -2.69 11.18 -10.33
CA PHE A 283 -3.97 11.22 -9.62
C PHE A 283 -5.08 10.55 -10.45
N TYR A 284 -5.26 10.95 -11.72
CA TYR A 284 -6.31 10.36 -12.57
C TYR A 284 -6.06 8.90 -12.90
N PHE A 285 -4.81 8.45 -12.96
CA PHE A 285 -4.45 7.05 -13.12
C PHE A 285 -4.99 6.23 -11.94
N GLY A 286 -4.81 6.70 -10.70
CA GLY A 286 -5.40 6.09 -9.50
C GLY A 286 -6.92 5.98 -9.56
N VAL A 287 -7.60 7.03 -10.07
CA VAL A 287 -9.06 7.00 -10.29
C VAL A 287 -9.44 5.97 -11.38
N GLY A 288 -8.64 5.89 -12.44
CA GLY A 288 -8.77 4.90 -13.50
C GLY A 288 -8.68 3.47 -12.98
N VAL A 289 -7.72 3.19 -12.08
CA VAL A 289 -7.58 1.90 -11.39
C VAL A 289 -8.86 1.51 -10.66
N VAL A 290 -9.47 2.43 -9.89
CA VAL A 290 -10.75 2.15 -9.18
C VAL A 290 -11.86 1.77 -10.16
N ARG A 291 -11.99 2.49 -11.27
CA ARG A 291 -12.99 2.19 -12.31
C ARG A 291 -12.73 0.84 -12.98
N LEU A 292 -11.47 0.54 -13.30
CA LEU A 292 -11.05 -0.73 -13.89
C LEU A 292 -11.38 -1.90 -12.97
N LEU A 293 -11.04 -1.79 -11.69
CA LEU A 293 -11.36 -2.82 -10.68
C LEU A 293 -12.86 -3.06 -10.56
N GLY A 294 -13.68 -1.99 -10.57
CA GLY A 294 -15.14 -2.10 -10.60
C GLY A 294 -15.66 -2.81 -11.86
N TYR A 295 -15.13 -2.44 -13.04
CA TYR A 295 -15.49 -3.06 -14.32
C TYR A 295 -15.15 -4.55 -14.36
N ILE A 296 -13.94 -4.93 -13.94
CA ILE A 296 -13.52 -6.33 -13.87
C ILE A 296 -14.44 -7.09 -12.90
N ARG A 297 -14.74 -6.54 -11.71
CA ARG A 297 -15.64 -7.21 -10.76
C ARG A 297 -17.04 -7.39 -11.31
N TYR A 298 -17.58 -6.39 -12.01
CA TYR A 298 -18.87 -6.48 -12.68
C TYR A 298 -18.91 -7.64 -13.67
N LYS A 299 -17.87 -7.79 -14.51
CA LYS A 299 -17.75 -8.91 -15.46
C LYS A 299 -17.62 -10.26 -14.74
N VAL A 300 -16.74 -10.37 -13.74
CA VAL A 300 -16.49 -11.62 -12.99
C VAL A 300 -17.74 -12.08 -12.21
N SER A 301 -18.49 -11.14 -11.64
CA SER A 301 -19.71 -11.41 -10.87
C SER A 301 -20.97 -11.60 -11.74
N SER A 302 -20.83 -11.56 -13.07
CA SER A 302 -21.95 -11.65 -14.02
C SER A 302 -23.01 -10.58 -13.75
N GLY A 303 -22.56 -9.36 -13.44
CA GLY A 303 -23.40 -8.20 -13.21
C GLY A 303 -23.99 -8.03 -11.81
N LYS A 304 -23.71 -8.96 -10.88
CA LYS A 304 -24.25 -8.91 -9.51
C LYS A 304 -23.64 -7.81 -8.64
N GLU A 305 -22.39 -7.43 -8.90
CA GLU A 305 -21.68 -6.41 -8.14
C GLU A 305 -21.15 -5.30 -9.05
N LYS A 306 -21.56 -4.05 -8.78
CA LYS A 306 -21.09 -2.88 -9.52
C LYS A 306 -19.71 -2.38 -9.08
N SER A 307 -19.27 -2.74 -7.87
CA SER A 307 -17.96 -2.38 -7.33
C SER A 307 -17.45 -3.47 -6.40
N ILE A 308 -16.13 -3.70 -6.45
CA ILE A 308 -15.40 -4.54 -5.49
C ILE A 308 -15.14 -3.82 -4.17
N LEU A 309 -14.92 -2.50 -4.24
CA LEU A 309 -14.45 -1.73 -3.11
C LEU A 309 -15.59 -1.47 -2.12
N PRO A 310 -15.35 -1.63 -0.82
CA PRO A 310 -16.36 -1.37 0.18
C PRO A 310 -16.67 0.13 0.23
N LYS A 311 -17.97 0.45 0.30
CA LYS A 311 -18.46 1.78 0.67
C LYS A 311 -18.52 1.91 2.20
#